data_AF-A0AAJ6JEY8-F1
#
_entry.id   AF-A0AAJ6JEY8-F1
#
_cell.length_a   1.000
_cell.length_b   1.000
_cell.length_c   1.000
_cell.angle_alpha   90.00
_cell.angle_beta   90.00
_cell.angle_gamma   90.00
#
_symmetry.space_group_name_H-M   'P 1'
#
loop_
_entity.id
_entity.type
_entity.pdbx_description
1 polymer ?
#
loop_
_entity_poly.entity_id
_entity_poly.type
_entity_poly.pdbx_seq_one_letter_code
_entity_poly.pdbx_strand_id
1 'polypeptide(L)'
;MNGDDAPSANPDDYSVLVAYMNVHAVTLALRKCGDQLTRENLIKQATSLNGERLPMMLPGISISTRPGDYTPFKTLRIATFDGTSWSLTGEPLSAD
;
A
#
# COMPACT_ATOMS: atom_id res chain seq x y z
N MET A 1 -7.61 -9.19 15.14
CA MET A 1 -8.20 -9.57 13.84
C MET A 1 -7.12 -10.41 13.18
N ASN A 2 -7.29 -11.72 13.24
CA ASN A 2 -6.23 -12.71 13.01
C ASN A 2 -6.14 -13.00 11.51
N GLY A 3 -4.92 -12.96 10.97
CA GLY A 3 -4.62 -13.02 9.53
C GLY A 3 -4.87 -14.39 8.91
N ASP A 4 -6.14 -14.71 8.68
CA ASP A 4 -6.59 -15.98 8.11
C ASP A 4 -7.26 -15.77 6.74
N ASP A 5 -6.83 -14.75 5.99
CA ASP A 5 -7.47 -14.36 4.73
C ASP A 5 -7.13 -15.30 3.55
N ALA A 6 -6.18 -16.25 3.71
CA ALA A 6 -5.96 -17.38 2.78
C ALA A 6 -4.86 -18.36 3.29
N PRO A 7 -5.13 -19.30 4.20
CA PRO A 7 -4.13 -20.25 4.72
C PRO A 7 -3.58 -21.24 3.68
N SER A 8 -4.23 -21.37 2.50
CA SER A 8 -3.78 -22.23 1.39
C SER A 8 -3.04 -21.48 0.28
N ALA A 9 -2.91 -20.16 0.36
CA ALA A 9 -2.18 -19.38 -0.61
C ALA A 9 -0.68 -19.61 -0.45
N ASN A 10 0.05 -19.72 -1.56
CA ASN A 10 1.50 -19.63 -1.51
C ASN A 10 1.87 -18.26 -0.90
N PRO A 11 2.66 -18.20 0.19
CA PRO A 11 3.07 -16.93 0.79
C PRO A 11 3.87 -16.03 -0.18
N ASP A 12 4.46 -16.61 -1.23
CA ASP A 12 5.13 -15.88 -2.31
C ASP A 12 4.18 -15.47 -3.45
N ASP A 13 2.88 -15.76 -3.34
CA ASP A 13 1.89 -15.33 -4.33
C ASP A 13 1.67 -13.81 -4.24
N TYR A 14 2.29 -13.10 -5.19
CA TYR A 14 2.18 -11.66 -5.32
C TYR A 14 0.73 -11.16 -5.38
N SER A 15 -0.21 -11.96 -5.94
CA SER A 15 -1.61 -11.55 -6.05
C SER A 15 -2.29 -11.41 -4.68
N VAL A 16 -1.94 -12.29 -3.74
CA VAL A 16 -2.47 -12.30 -2.37
C VAL A 16 -1.92 -11.11 -1.60
N LEU A 17 -0.63 -10.82 -1.76
CA LEU A 17 0.00 -9.62 -1.20
C LEU A 17 -0.70 -8.34 -1.66
N VAL A 18 -0.92 -8.20 -2.97
CA VAL A 18 -1.61 -7.01 -3.54
C VAL A 18 -3.05 -6.90 -3.04
N ALA A 19 -3.79 -8.01 -3.01
CA ALA A 19 -5.16 -8.02 -2.50
C ALA A 19 -5.20 -7.58 -1.02
N TYR A 20 -4.30 -8.12 -0.18
CA TYR A 20 -4.19 -7.75 1.22
C TYR A 20 -3.90 -6.25 1.39
N MET A 21 -2.92 -5.70 0.65
CA MET A 21 -2.61 -4.28 0.68
C MET A 21 -3.81 -3.42 0.25
N ASN A 22 -4.53 -3.82 -0.81
CA ASN A 22 -5.71 -3.10 -1.29
C ASN A 22 -6.83 -3.06 -0.25
N VAL A 23 -7.12 -4.17 0.43
CA VAL A 23 -8.12 -4.22 1.51
C VAL A 23 -7.73 -3.27 2.64
N HIS A 24 -6.45 -3.25 3.04
CA HIS A 24 -5.96 -2.31 4.06
C HIS A 24 -6.08 -0.84 3.61
N ALA A 25 -5.82 -0.53 2.34
CA ALA A 25 -6.01 0.81 1.78
C ALA A 25 -7.47 1.25 1.82
N VAL A 26 -8.38 0.38 1.39
CA VAL A 26 -9.84 0.64 1.43
C VAL A 26 -10.29 0.82 2.87
N THR A 27 -9.84 -0.05 3.78
CA THR A 27 -10.22 0.05 5.19
C THR A 27 -9.69 1.34 5.82
N LEU A 28 -8.48 1.78 5.47
CA LEU A 28 -7.93 3.06 5.89
C LEU A 28 -8.82 4.23 5.42
N ALA A 29 -9.21 4.26 4.15
CA ALA A 29 -10.08 5.30 3.62
C ALA A 29 -11.45 5.30 4.32
N LEU A 30 -12.06 4.13 4.52
CA LEU A 30 -13.33 3.99 5.24
C LEU A 30 -13.23 4.46 6.69
N ARG A 31 -12.14 4.11 7.40
CA ARG A 31 -11.92 4.60 8.78
C ARG A 31 -11.77 6.12 8.82
N LYS A 32 -11.07 6.72 7.86
CA LYS A 32 -10.94 8.19 7.76
C LYS A 32 -12.27 8.89 7.49
N CYS A 33 -13.26 8.23 6.88
CA CYS A 33 -14.59 8.80 6.71
C CYS A 33 -15.34 8.99 8.04
N GLY A 34 -15.05 8.18 9.05
CA GLY A 34 -15.81 8.14 10.31
C GLY A 34 -17.30 7.91 10.05
N ASP A 35 -18.15 8.67 10.74
CA ASP A 35 -19.61 8.58 10.62
C ASP A 35 -20.15 9.20 9.31
N GLN A 36 -19.33 9.95 8.58
CA GLN A 36 -19.73 10.61 7.33
C GLN A 36 -19.44 9.72 6.11
N LEU A 37 -20.03 8.54 6.06
CA LEU A 37 -19.84 7.60 4.95
C LEU A 37 -20.68 7.97 3.73
N THR A 38 -20.20 8.93 2.95
CA THR A 38 -20.76 9.32 1.65
C THR A 38 -19.73 9.07 0.55
N ARG A 39 -20.20 8.92 -0.70
CA ARG A 39 -19.31 8.78 -1.86
C ARG A 39 -18.31 9.92 -1.97
N GLU A 40 -18.79 11.16 -1.76
CA GLU A 40 -17.95 12.36 -1.84
C GLU A 40 -16.86 12.36 -0.76
N ASN A 41 -17.22 12.08 0.50
CA ASN A 41 -16.23 12.04 1.58
C ASN A 41 -15.24 10.87 1.39
N LEU A 42 -15.72 9.70 0.93
CA LEU A 42 -14.84 8.56 0.65
C LEU A 42 -13.78 8.91 -0.40
N ILE A 43 -14.18 9.51 -1.52
CA ILE A 43 -13.23 9.95 -2.55
C ILE A 43 -12.28 11.00 -1.98
N LYS A 44 -12.79 11.97 -1.21
CA LYS A 44 -11.95 12.98 -0.54
C LYS A 44 -10.87 12.35 0.35
N GLN A 45 -11.23 11.41 1.22
CA GLN A 45 -10.27 10.74 2.11
C GLN A 45 -9.27 9.86 1.33
N ALA A 46 -9.73 9.13 0.33
CA ALA A 46 -8.88 8.28 -0.52
C ALA A 46 -7.89 9.09 -1.38
N THR A 47 -8.22 10.35 -1.67
CA THR A 47 -7.39 11.27 -2.50
C THR A 47 -6.63 12.30 -1.68
N SER A 48 -6.62 12.17 -0.34
CA SER A 48 -5.90 13.07 0.57
C SER A 48 -4.93 12.31 1.46
N LEU A 49 -4.41 11.18 0.99
CA LEU A 49 -3.41 10.41 1.71
C LEU A 49 -2.08 11.15 1.66
N ASN A 50 -1.38 11.21 2.79
CA ASN A 50 -0.14 11.94 2.94
C ASN A 50 0.84 11.16 3.84
N GLY A 51 1.49 10.16 3.26
CA GLY A 51 2.56 9.41 3.92
C GLY A 51 2.09 8.24 4.77
N GLU A 52 0.87 7.74 4.58
CA GLU A 52 0.40 6.56 5.30
C GLU A 52 1.20 5.31 4.93
N ARG A 53 1.30 4.37 5.89
CA ARG A 53 1.90 3.06 5.68
C ARG A 53 0.89 1.97 5.94
N LEU A 54 0.82 1.02 5.02
CA LEU A 54 0.02 -0.18 5.11
C LEU A 54 0.90 -1.36 5.54
N PRO A 55 0.32 -2.43 6.09
CA PRO A 55 1.05 -3.67 6.34
C PRO A 55 1.76 -4.18 5.08
N MET A 56 2.88 -4.89 5.27
CA MET A 56 3.68 -5.50 4.21
C MET A 56 4.41 -4.53 3.25
N MET A 57 4.34 -3.23 3.48
CA MET A 57 5.13 -2.27 2.70
C MET A 57 6.62 -2.35 3.04
N LEU A 58 7.47 -2.26 2.02
CA LEU A 58 8.93 -2.16 2.18
C LEU A 58 9.32 -0.99 3.11
N PRO A 59 10.42 -1.11 3.88
CA PRO A 59 10.93 -0.02 4.70
C PRO A 59 11.16 1.26 3.89
N GLY A 60 10.75 2.40 4.45
CA GLY A 60 10.91 3.71 3.81
C GLY A 60 9.92 4.01 2.68
N ILE A 61 8.96 3.12 2.39
CA ILE A 61 7.88 3.38 1.43
C ILE A 61 6.60 3.75 2.18
N SER A 62 5.93 4.80 1.68
CA SER A 62 4.61 5.25 2.10
C SER A 62 3.72 5.53 0.89
N ILE A 63 2.41 5.61 1.12
CA ILE A 63 1.45 6.04 0.11
C ILE A 63 1.04 7.50 0.32
N SER A 64 0.93 8.23 -0.79
CA SER A 64 0.39 9.59 -0.81
C SER A 64 -0.47 9.76 -2.07
N THR A 65 -1.61 10.42 -1.94
CA THR A 65 -2.52 10.72 -3.04
C THR A 65 -2.97 12.16 -2.95
N ARG A 66 -3.25 12.77 -4.10
CA ARG A 66 -3.77 14.14 -4.17
C ARG A 66 -4.93 14.18 -5.15
N PRO A 67 -5.88 15.12 -5.03
CA PRO A 67 -6.85 15.34 -6.08
C PRO A 67 -6.12 15.62 -7.41
N GLY A 68 -6.34 14.78 -8.42
CA GLY A 68 -5.67 14.88 -9.72
C GLY A 68 -4.40 14.03 -9.87
N ASP A 69 -3.86 13.46 -8.79
CA ASP A 69 -2.74 12.51 -8.82
C ASP A 69 -3.05 11.27 -7.97
N TYR A 70 -3.48 10.22 -8.66
CA TYR A 70 -3.94 8.97 -8.08
C TYR A 70 -2.85 7.91 -8.02
N THR A 71 -1.57 8.29 -8.18
CA THR A 71 -0.43 7.37 -8.11
C THR A 71 0.05 7.29 -6.66
N PRO A 72 -0.34 6.27 -5.87
CA PRO A 72 -0.10 6.27 -4.44
C PRO A 72 1.38 6.12 -4.07
N PHE A 73 2.14 5.38 -4.87
CA PHE A 73 3.56 5.13 -4.64
C PHE A 73 4.40 6.16 -5.38
N LYS A 74 5.02 7.07 -4.62
CA LYS A 74 5.97 8.07 -5.12
C LYS A 74 7.41 7.74 -4.75
N THR A 75 7.64 6.61 -4.11
CA THR A 75 8.97 6.17 -3.69
C THR A 75 9.14 4.72 -4.08
N LEU A 76 10.31 4.40 -4.64
CA LEU A 76 10.69 3.07 -5.09
C LEU A 76 11.95 2.61 -4.35
N ARG A 77 12.16 1.30 -4.30
CA ARG A 77 13.37 0.67 -3.74
C ARG A 77 13.95 -0.27 -4.79
N ILE A 78 15.27 -0.27 -4.92
CA ILE A 78 15.96 -1.21 -5.79
C ILE A 78 16.05 -2.54 -5.07
N ALA A 79 15.76 -3.61 -5.80
CA ALA A 79 16.06 -4.97 -5.38
C ALA A 79 17.03 -5.58 -6.40
N THR A 80 18.03 -6.31 -5.91
CA THR A 80 19.00 -7.01 -6.75
C THR A 80 18.87 -8.51 -6.52
N PHE A 81 18.83 -9.27 -7.62
CA PHE A 81 18.81 -10.73 -7.59
C PHE A 81 20.24 -11.27 -7.60
N ASP A 82 20.57 -12.11 -6.64
CA ASP A 82 21.92 -12.69 -6.48
C ASP A 82 22.09 -14.07 -7.13
N GLY A 83 21.06 -14.56 -7.84
CA GLY A 83 21.00 -15.92 -8.39
C GLY A 83 20.15 -16.88 -7.57
N THR A 84 19.82 -16.52 -6.32
CA THR A 84 19.00 -17.34 -5.41
C THR A 84 17.85 -16.57 -4.77
N SER A 85 18.05 -15.29 -4.45
CA SER A 85 17.07 -14.46 -3.76
C SER A 85 17.15 -12.99 -4.19
N TRP A 86 16.09 -12.23 -3.89
CA TRP A 86 16.07 -10.79 -4.07
C TRP A 86 16.41 -10.11 -2.74
N SER A 87 17.39 -9.21 -2.75
CA SER A 87 17.73 -8.37 -1.60
C SER A 87 17.52 -6.89 -1.94
N LEU A 88 17.00 -6.12 -0.99
CA LEU A 88 16.87 -4.67 -1.16
C LEU A 88 18.25 -4.03 -1.11
N THR A 89 18.59 -3.24 -2.13
CA THR A 89 19.86 -2.54 -2.24
C THR A 89 19.61 -1.03 -2.36
N GLY A 90 20.41 -0.23 -1.66
CA GLY A 90 20.30 1.23 -1.67
C GLY A 90 19.14 1.82 -0.86
N GLU A 91 19.10 3.16 -0.85
CA GLU A 91 18.08 3.95 -0.15
C GLU A 91 16.81 4.12 -0.99
N PRO A 92 15.64 4.45 -0.37
CA PRO A 92 14.44 4.79 -1.10
C PRO A 92 14.68 5.94 -2.10
N LEU A 93 14.19 5.77 -3.32
CA LEU A 93 14.29 6.73 -4.42
C LEU A 93 12.92 7.38 -4.64
N SER A 94 12.84 8.70 -4.66
CA SER A 94 11.59 9.40 -4.98
C SER A 94 11.40 9.46 -6.50
N ALA A 95 10.19 9.16 -6.96
CA ALA A 95 9.71 9.44 -8.30
C ALA A 95 8.95 10.76 -8.25
N ASP A 96 9.44 11.76 -8.97
CA ASP A 96 8.78 13.07 -9.12
C ASP A 96 7.47 12.95 -9.90
#